data_AF-A0A946VT82-F1
#
_entry.id   AF-A0A946VT82-F1
#
_cell.length_a   1.000
_cell.length_b   1.000
_cell.length_c   1.000
_cell.angle_alpha   90.00
_cell.angle_beta   90.00
_cell.angle_gamma   90.00
#
_symmetry.space_group_name_H-M   'P 1'
#
loop_
_entity.id
_entity.type
_entity.pdbx_description
1 polymer ?
#
loop_
_entity_poly.entity_id
_entity_poly.type
_entity_poly.pdbx_seq_one_letter_code
_entity_poly.pdbx_strand_id
1 'polypeptide(L)'
;KQNHSYLRDIGATQLIDYNHESVPESLGDCDAVLDTIGGRTVADSFAALKSGGRAAFISGGPTAPEPTREGVSALRPSVGRSRALMQRLADYADSGAIRPPELTTLPMEDVQRAHELSQAGHVRGKIVLIP
;
A
#
# COMPACT_ATOMS: atom_id res chain seq x y z
N LYS A 1 -6.13 11.57 10.61
CA LYS A 1 -6.64 10.85 11.82
C LYS A 1 -7.75 9.81 11.58
N GLN A 2 -8.71 10.02 10.67
CA GLN A 2 -9.90 9.14 10.53
C GLN A 2 -9.58 7.65 10.31
N ASN A 3 -8.47 7.33 9.64
CA ASN A 3 -8.06 5.95 9.39
C ASN A 3 -7.28 5.29 10.53
N HIS A 4 -6.86 6.02 11.56
CA HIS A 4 -5.94 5.49 12.57
C HIS A 4 -6.55 4.33 13.36
N SER A 5 -7.83 4.40 13.71
CA SER A 5 -8.51 3.29 14.42
C SER A 5 -8.48 2.01 13.60
N TYR A 6 -8.80 2.11 12.31
CA TYR A 6 -8.78 0.98 11.39
C TYR A 6 -7.37 0.42 11.20
N LEU A 7 -6.37 1.30 11.05
CA LEU A 7 -4.98 0.86 10.88
C LEU A 7 -4.45 0.14 12.13
N ARG A 8 -4.83 0.57 13.34
CA ARG A 8 -4.49 -0.17 14.58
C ARG A 8 -5.16 -1.54 14.63
N ASP A 9 -6.42 -1.63 14.23
CA ASP A 9 -7.18 -2.89 14.20
C ASP A 9 -6.52 -3.94 13.29
N ILE A 10 -5.94 -3.52 12.17
CA ILE A 10 -5.18 -4.40 11.26
C ILE A 10 -3.70 -4.57 11.64
N GLY A 11 -3.28 -4.09 12.82
CA GLY A 11 -1.97 -4.38 13.40
C GLY A 11 -0.88 -3.31 13.22
N ALA A 12 -1.21 -2.10 12.74
CA ALA A 12 -0.22 -1.02 12.67
C ALA A 12 0.19 -0.57 14.08
N THR A 13 1.50 -0.60 14.36
CA THR A 13 2.07 -0.22 15.65
C THR A 13 2.36 1.27 15.76
N GLN A 14 2.69 1.92 14.63
CA GLN A 14 2.92 3.36 14.54
C GLN A 14 2.09 3.96 13.40
N LEU A 15 1.61 5.18 13.62
CA LEU A 15 0.67 5.87 12.74
C LEU A 15 1.04 7.33 12.65
N ILE A 16 1.26 7.81 11.43
CA ILE A 16 1.70 9.18 11.17
C ILE A 16 0.61 9.86 10.35
N ASP A 17 0.13 11.01 10.81
CA ASP A 17 -0.74 11.85 10.02
C ASP A 17 0.12 12.73 9.11
N TYR A 18 0.35 12.27 7.89
CA TYR A 18 1.20 12.95 6.90
C TYR A 18 0.70 14.36 6.50
N ASN A 19 -0.49 14.78 6.94
CA ASN A 19 -0.97 16.16 6.76
C ASN A 19 -0.36 17.14 7.78
N HIS A 20 0.22 16.62 8.86
CA HIS A 20 0.71 17.40 9.98
C HIS A 20 2.15 17.05 10.38
N GLU A 21 2.62 15.86 10.01
CA GLU A 21 3.91 15.32 10.44
C GLU A 21 4.72 14.84 9.23
N SER A 22 6.04 15.03 9.30
CA SER A 22 6.98 14.49 8.32
C SER A 22 7.20 13.00 8.59
N VAL A 23 6.89 12.16 7.61
CA VAL A 23 7.11 10.70 7.69
C VAL A 23 8.58 10.34 7.98
N PRO A 24 9.59 10.86 7.24
CA PRO A 24 10.97 10.48 7.49
C PRO A 24 11.48 10.95 8.86
N GLU A 25 11.03 12.10 9.36
CA GLU A 25 11.41 12.60 10.69
C GLU A 25 10.77 11.80 11.83
N SER A 26 9.57 11.25 11.59
CA SER A 26 8.80 10.53 12.61
C SER A 26 9.20 9.06 12.74
N LEU A 27 9.67 8.43 11.66
CA LEU A 27 10.10 7.03 11.67
C LEU A 27 11.62 6.87 11.66
N GLY A 28 12.29 7.45 10.66
CA GLY A 28 13.71 7.19 10.38
C GLY A 28 14.07 5.70 10.27
N ASP A 29 15.28 5.41 9.80
CA ASP A 29 15.93 4.10 9.96
C ASP A 29 15.15 2.83 9.53
N CYS A 30 14.20 2.94 8.61
CA CYS A 30 13.44 1.81 8.11
C CYS A 30 14.32 0.86 7.28
N ASP A 31 14.19 -0.44 7.50
CA ASP A 31 14.75 -1.48 6.63
C ASP A 31 14.14 -1.45 5.22
N ALA A 32 12.83 -1.24 5.15
CA ALA A 32 12.08 -1.27 3.91
C ALA A 32 10.90 -0.29 3.93
N VAL A 33 10.56 0.20 2.73
CA VAL A 33 9.37 1.02 2.49
C VAL A 33 8.54 0.39 1.36
N LEU A 34 7.23 0.32 1.55
CA LEU A 34 6.28 -0.02 0.48
C LEU A 34 5.48 1.24 0.12
N ASP A 35 5.78 1.82 -1.04
CA ASP A 35 5.14 3.04 -1.51
C ASP A 35 4.08 2.71 -2.58
N THR A 36 2.81 2.95 -2.24
CA THR A 36 1.66 2.75 -3.12
C THR A 36 1.12 4.05 -3.73
N ILE A 37 1.71 5.20 -3.41
CA ILE A 37 1.25 6.53 -3.83
C ILE A 37 2.14 7.01 -4.99
N GLY A 38 3.45 6.96 -4.81
CA GLY A 38 4.44 7.48 -5.75
C GLY A 38 4.38 9.01 -5.91
N GLY A 39 5.12 9.52 -6.89
CA GLY A 39 5.20 10.96 -7.14
C GLY A 39 5.73 11.72 -5.92
N ARG A 40 4.84 12.38 -5.19
CA ARG A 40 5.19 13.25 -4.05
C ARG A 40 5.81 12.53 -2.85
N THR A 41 5.59 11.22 -2.71
CA THR A 41 6.10 10.42 -1.58
C THR A 41 7.46 9.77 -1.84
N VAL A 42 8.00 9.89 -3.05
CA VAL A 42 9.23 9.19 -3.45
C VAL A 42 10.43 9.66 -2.63
N ALA A 43 10.59 10.97 -2.47
CA ALA A 43 11.71 11.54 -1.71
C ALA A 43 11.64 11.12 -0.23
N ASP A 44 10.46 11.25 0.38
CA ASP A 44 10.21 10.86 1.78
C ASP A 44 10.45 9.36 2.00
N SER A 45 10.06 8.51 1.04
CA SER A 45 10.29 7.06 1.10
C SER A 45 11.77 6.71 1.15
N PHE A 46 12.63 7.39 0.38
CA PHE A 46 14.08 7.16 0.44
C PHE A 46 14.72 7.79 1.69
N ALA A 47 14.21 8.94 2.14
CA ALA A 47 14.69 9.60 3.36
C ALA A 47 14.39 8.78 4.63
N ALA A 48 13.28 8.05 4.65
CA ALA A 48 12.89 7.21 5.78
C ALA A 48 13.71 5.92 5.92
N LEU A 49 14.44 5.51 4.87
CA LEU A 49 15.25 4.28 4.90
C LEU A 49 16.55 4.49 5.69
N LYS A 50 17.09 3.41 6.27
CA LYS A 50 18.50 3.35 6.69
C LYS A 50 19.44 3.06 5.52
N SER A 51 20.77 3.09 5.76
CA SER A 51 21.74 2.61 4.77
C SER A 51 21.59 1.09 4.55
N GLY A 52 21.62 0.64 3.30
CA GLY A 52 21.27 -0.70 2.86
C GLY A 52 19.76 -0.94 2.68
N GLY A 53 18.92 0.03 3.02
CA GLY A 53 17.46 -0.08 2.94
C GLY A 53 16.91 -0.16 1.52
N ARG A 54 15.66 -0.63 1.39
CA ARG A 54 15.02 -0.87 0.08
C ARG A 54 13.59 -0.34 0.02
N ALA A 55 13.24 0.40 -1.02
CA ALA A 55 11.88 0.85 -1.25
C ALA A 55 11.25 0.11 -2.46
N ALA A 56 10.04 -0.40 -2.29
CA ALA A 56 9.25 -1.00 -3.35
C ALA A 56 8.13 -0.04 -3.78
N PHE A 57 8.09 0.33 -5.05
CA PHE A 57 7.13 1.30 -5.59
C PHE A 57 6.08 0.59 -6.45
N ILE A 58 4.80 0.73 -6.07
CA ILE A 58 3.66 0.14 -6.80
C ILE A 58 3.07 1.11 -7.83
N SER A 59 3.15 2.41 -7.55
CA SER A 59 2.74 3.49 -8.46
C SER A 59 3.96 4.07 -9.19
N GLY A 60 3.74 4.93 -10.20
CA GLY A 60 4.81 5.76 -10.79
C GLY A 60 5.47 5.27 -12.09
N GLY A 61 4.87 4.32 -12.81
CA GLY A 61 5.32 3.90 -14.16
C GLY A 61 5.88 2.47 -14.24
N PRO A 62 6.58 2.12 -15.34
CA PRO A 62 7.06 0.75 -15.59
C PRO A 62 8.35 0.39 -14.84
N THR A 63 9.11 1.38 -14.36
CA THR A 63 10.37 1.21 -13.62
C THR A 63 10.27 1.82 -12.24
N ALA A 64 11.20 1.45 -11.35
CA ALA A 64 11.31 2.08 -10.05
C ALA A 64 11.88 3.51 -10.22
N PRO A 65 11.52 4.46 -9.35
CA PRO A 65 12.20 5.75 -9.31
C PRO A 65 13.67 5.57 -8.91
N GLU A 66 14.52 6.47 -9.41
CA GLU A 66 15.92 6.52 -8.99
C GLU A 66 16.04 6.93 -7.51
N PRO A 67 16.91 6.27 -6.73
CA PRO A 67 17.24 6.70 -5.38
C PRO A 67 17.63 8.18 -5.29
N THR A 68 17.07 8.90 -4.32
CA THR A 68 17.42 10.31 -4.07
C THR A 68 18.69 10.48 -3.25
N ARG A 69 19.25 9.39 -2.72
CA ARG A 69 20.50 9.35 -1.96
C ARG A 69 21.21 8.02 -2.14
N GLU A 70 22.50 8.00 -1.83
CA GLU A 70 23.32 6.79 -1.88
C GLU A 70 22.95 5.79 -0.76
N GLY A 71 23.34 4.53 -0.97
CA GLY A 71 23.18 3.47 0.02
C GLY A 71 21.74 2.96 0.17
N VAL A 72 20.83 3.24 -0.75
CA VAL A 72 19.49 2.62 -0.80
C VAL A 72 19.19 2.09 -2.19
N SER A 73 18.24 1.16 -2.26
CA SER A 73 17.79 0.60 -3.54
C SER A 73 16.30 0.76 -3.73
N ALA A 74 15.91 0.87 -5.00
CA ALA A 74 14.52 0.94 -5.42
C ALA A 74 14.13 -0.35 -6.15
N LEU A 75 12.88 -0.77 -5.97
CA LEU A 75 12.32 -1.95 -6.60
C LEU A 75 11.01 -1.59 -7.27
N ARG A 76 10.80 -2.18 -8.45
CA ARG A 76 9.51 -2.24 -9.10
C ARG A 76 9.03 -3.69 -9.05
N PRO A 77 8.16 -4.06 -8.10
CA PRO A 77 7.66 -5.42 -8.02
C PRO A 77 6.95 -5.82 -9.32
N SER A 78 7.32 -6.98 -9.87
CA SER A 78 6.58 -7.57 -10.99
C SER A 78 5.27 -8.14 -10.48
N VAL A 79 4.15 -7.54 -10.88
CA VAL A 79 2.80 -7.96 -10.45
C VAL A 79 2.18 -8.87 -11.51
N GLY A 80 2.82 -10.02 -11.73
CA GLY A 80 2.33 -11.05 -12.66
C GLY A 80 1.24 -11.94 -12.05
N ARG A 81 0.55 -12.68 -12.91
CA ARG A 81 -0.36 -13.76 -12.47
C ARG A 81 0.48 -14.98 -12.09
N SER A 82 0.49 -15.34 -10.81
CA SER A 82 1.18 -16.54 -10.31
C SER A 82 0.23 -17.41 -9.52
N ARG A 83 -0.06 -18.61 -10.03
CA ARG A 83 -0.91 -19.59 -9.33
C ARG A 83 -0.34 -19.93 -7.95
N ALA A 84 0.97 -20.15 -7.86
CA ALA A 84 1.61 -20.51 -6.60
C ALA A 84 1.48 -19.39 -5.55
N LEU A 85 1.66 -18.12 -5.93
CA LEU A 85 1.48 -17.00 -5.01
C LEU A 85 0.01 -16.82 -4.62
N MET A 86 -0.92 -16.93 -5.57
CA MET A 86 -2.36 -16.84 -5.28
C MET A 86 -2.83 -17.96 -4.36
N GLN A 87 -2.34 -19.20 -4.55
CA GLN A 87 -2.66 -20.31 -3.66
C GLN A 87 -2.16 -20.05 -2.24
N ARG A 88 -0.91 -19.58 -2.09
CA ARG A 88 -0.38 -19.24 -0.76
C ARG A 88 -1.19 -18.15 -0.06
N LEU A 89 -1.69 -17.16 -0.81
CA LEU A 89 -2.57 -16.13 -0.26
C LEU A 89 -3.91 -16.71 0.18
N ALA A 90 -4.49 -17.65 -0.58
CA ALA A 90 -5.70 -18.37 -0.18
C ALA A 90 -5.46 -19.18 1.11
N ASP A 91 -4.36 -19.93 1.19
CA ASP A 91 -4.01 -20.73 2.38
C ASP A 91 -3.84 -19.83 3.63
N TYR A 92 -3.28 -18.62 3.46
CA TYR A 92 -3.20 -17.65 4.56
C TYR A 92 -4.56 -17.07 4.96
N ALA A 93 -5.48 -16.90 4.00
CA ALA A 93 -6.84 -16.45 4.30
C ALA A 93 -7.62 -17.55 5.04
N ASP A 94 -7.53 -18.79 4.58
CA ASP A 94 -8.20 -19.95 5.17
C ASP A 94 -7.70 -20.24 6.59
N SER A 95 -6.41 -20.05 6.85
CA SER A 95 -5.83 -20.18 8.20
C SER A 95 -6.07 -18.95 9.09
N GLY A 96 -6.60 -17.86 8.56
CA GLY A 96 -6.81 -16.60 9.28
C GLY A 96 -5.53 -15.80 9.55
N ALA A 97 -4.39 -16.20 8.96
CA ALA A 97 -3.12 -15.48 9.04
C ALA A 97 -3.19 -14.12 8.32
N ILE A 98 -4.01 -14.02 7.26
CA ILE A 98 -4.44 -12.76 6.68
C ILE A 98 -5.96 -12.69 6.71
N ARG A 99 -6.50 -11.49 6.86
CA ARG A 99 -7.95 -11.24 6.80
C ARG A 99 -8.24 -10.37 5.59
N PRO A 100 -9.32 -10.65 4.83
CA PRO A 100 -9.75 -9.72 3.80
C PRO A 100 -10.09 -8.38 4.45
N PRO A 101 -9.81 -7.25 3.77
CA PRO A 101 -10.24 -5.96 4.26
C PRO A 101 -11.77 -5.86 4.21
N GLU A 102 -12.30 -4.76 4.75
CA GLU A 102 -13.70 -4.39 4.53
C GLU A 102 -14.03 -4.40 3.03
N LEU A 103 -15.19 -4.98 2.69
CA LEU A 103 -15.66 -5.09 1.32
C LEU A 103 -16.86 -4.19 1.09
N THR A 104 -16.79 -3.35 0.07
CA THR A 104 -17.95 -2.65 -0.48
C THR A 104 -18.48 -3.46 -1.64
N THR A 105 -19.59 -4.16 -1.45
CA THR A 105 -20.21 -4.98 -2.49
C THR A 105 -21.30 -4.21 -3.21
N LEU A 106 -21.24 -4.20 -4.54
CA LEU A 106 -22.24 -3.58 -5.41
C LEU A 106 -22.69 -4.60 -6.46
N PRO A 107 -23.95 -4.57 -6.94
CA PRO A 107 -24.35 -5.41 -8.06
C PRO A 107 -23.60 -4.99 -9.34
N MET A 108 -23.43 -5.91 -10.29
CA MET A 108 -22.69 -5.65 -11.53
C MET A 108 -23.27 -4.49 -12.34
N GLU A 109 -24.58 -4.28 -12.27
CA GLU A 109 -25.28 -3.14 -12.91
C GLU A 109 -24.83 -1.77 -12.37
N ASP A 110 -24.30 -1.72 -11.14
CA ASP A 110 -23.78 -0.51 -10.50
C ASP A 110 -22.28 -0.25 -10.80
N VAL A 111 -21.75 -0.81 -11.89
CA VAL A 111 -20.33 -0.64 -12.28
C VAL A 111 -19.92 0.83 -12.38
N GLN A 112 -20.79 1.70 -12.89
CA GLN A 112 -20.49 3.14 -12.96
C GLN A 112 -20.29 3.71 -11.55
N ARG A 113 -21.20 3.39 -10.62
CA ARG A 113 -21.12 3.84 -9.24
C ARG A 113 -19.87 3.32 -8.54
N ALA A 114 -19.51 2.06 -8.79
CA ALA A 114 -18.28 1.45 -8.28
C ALA A 114 -17.03 2.22 -8.74
N HIS A 115 -16.98 2.62 -10.01
CA HIS A 115 -15.89 3.43 -10.55
C HIS A 115 -15.84 4.83 -9.92
N GLU A 116 -16.96 5.52 -9.78
CA GLU A 116 -17.02 6.84 -9.13
C GLU A 116 -16.51 6.79 -7.69
N LEU A 117 -16.93 5.76 -6.92
CA LEU A 117 -16.43 5.55 -5.55
C LEU A 117 -14.92 5.33 -5.52
N SER A 118 -14.41 4.48 -6.41
CA SER A 118 -12.96 4.23 -6.50
C SER A 118 -12.19 5.49 -6.87
N GLN A 119 -12.71 6.30 -7.79
CA GLN A 119 -12.06 7.53 -8.26
C GLN A 119 -12.04 8.63 -7.20
N ALA A 120 -13.04 8.67 -6.30
CA ALA A 120 -13.07 9.63 -5.20
C ALA A 120 -11.91 9.46 -4.20
N GLY A 121 -11.18 8.32 -4.22
CA GLY A 121 -9.97 8.13 -3.41
C GLY A 121 -10.19 7.95 -1.91
N HIS A 122 -11.44 7.84 -1.46
CA HIS A 122 -11.82 7.72 -0.05
C HIS A 122 -12.33 6.33 0.34
N VAL A 123 -12.23 5.35 -0.56
CA VAL A 123 -12.63 3.97 -0.28
C VAL A 123 -11.67 3.35 0.74
N ARG A 124 -12.24 2.82 1.82
CA ARG A 124 -11.54 1.92 2.73
C ARG A 124 -11.80 0.48 2.30
N GLY A 125 -10.75 -0.31 2.14
CA GLY A 125 -10.85 -1.70 1.74
C GLY A 125 -11.03 -1.89 0.23
N LYS A 126 -11.90 -2.82 -0.19
CA LYS A 126 -12.02 -3.25 -1.59
C LYS A 126 -13.45 -3.20 -2.09
N ILE A 127 -13.66 -2.64 -3.29
CA ILE A 127 -14.94 -2.73 -4.00
C ILE A 127 -15.00 -4.05 -4.76
N VAL A 128 -16.12 -4.77 -4.62
CA VAL A 128 -16.41 -6.03 -5.31
C VAL A 128 -17.75 -5.90 -6.03
N LEU A 129 -17.76 -6.24 -7.32
CA LEU A 129 -18.99 -6.35 -8.11
C LEU A 129 -19.52 -7.78 -8.03
N ILE A 130 -20.79 -7.92 -7.66
CA ILE A 130 -21.50 -9.19 -7.57
C ILE A 130 -22.32 -9.37 -8.86
N PRO A 131 -22.21 -10.53 -9.55
CA PRO A 131 -22.96 -10.82 -10.77
C PRO A 131 -24.47 -10.74 -10.60
#